data_AF-A0A961AMV9-F1
#
_entry.id   AF-A0A961AMV9-F1
#
_cell.length_a   1.000
_cell.length_b   1.000
_cell.length_c   1.000
_cell.angle_alpha   90.00
_cell.angle_beta   90.00
_cell.angle_gamma   90.00
#
_symmetry.space_group_name_H-M   'P 1'
#
loop_
_entity.id
_entity.type
_entity.pdbx_description
1 polymer ?
#
loop_
_entity_poly.entity_id
_entity_poly.type
_entity_poly.pdbx_seq_one_letter_code
_entity_poly.pdbx_strand_id
1 'polypeptide(L)'
;MKPRLFNLARLSAIVLVALFAGRGLASDHEAIEEAMKKFHKAPKGTDPICKKIAKGEGTEEQLAGILKAYEGMLASKPPQGDEAEWKKKCEALITAIKDVQAGKDGALAAYGEAVNCKACHKDFKPD
;
A
#
# COMPACT_ATOMS: atom_id res chain seq x y z
N MET A 1 49.60 19.67 36.50
CA MET A 1 50.24 19.91 35.19
C MET A 1 50.29 18.58 34.42
N LYS A 2 49.97 18.60 33.11
CA LYS A 2 49.72 17.49 32.11
C LYS A 2 50.95 16.56 31.86
N PRO A 3 50.87 15.40 31.12
CA PRO A 3 49.92 14.98 30.05
C PRO A 3 49.38 13.51 30.15
N ARG A 4 48.19 13.15 29.65
CA ARG A 4 47.76 12.73 28.28
C ARG A 4 48.62 11.66 27.56
N LEU A 5 48.12 10.42 27.53
CA LEU A 5 48.22 9.45 26.42
C LEU A 5 46.86 8.72 26.35
N PHE A 6 45.97 8.98 25.38
CA PHE A 6 45.88 8.40 24.02
C PHE A 6 45.80 6.86 23.98
N ASN A 7 44.82 6.40 23.18
CA ASN A 7 44.62 5.05 22.62
C ASN A 7 43.74 4.11 23.46
N LEU A 8 42.78 3.36 22.93
CA LEU A 8 42.45 3.04 21.54
C LEU A 8 40.97 2.62 21.48
N ALA A 9 40.27 3.06 20.44
CA ALA A 9 38.92 2.61 20.10
C ALA A 9 38.85 1.09 19.94
N ARG A 10 37.80 0.46 20.46
CA ARG A 10 37.38 -0.89 20.06
C ARG A 10 36.06 -0.79 19.31
N LEU A 11 36.17 -0.57 18.00
CA LEU A 11 35.10 -0.78 17.04
C LEU A 11 34.89 -2.29 16.88
N SER A 12 33.87 -2.85 17.52
CA SER A 12 33.35 -4.17 17.16
C SER A 12 32.36 -3.98 16.00
N ALA A 13 32.81 -4.24 14.78
CA ALA A 13 31.94 -4.31 13.61
C ALA A 13 31.13 -5.61 13.65
N ILE A 14 29.83 -5.52 13.93
CA ILE A 14 28.86 -6.59 13.72
C ILE A 14 28.42 -6.50 12.25
N VAL A 15 28.91 -7.39 11.41
CA VAL A 15 28.40 -7.55 10.04
C VAL A 15 27.19 -8.47 10.08
N LEU A 16 26.00 -7.88 10.12
CA LEU A 16 24.72 -8.57 9.91
C LEU A 16 24.50 -8.70 8.40
N VAL A 17 24.85 -9.86 7.84
CA VAL A 17 24.41 -10.24 6.49
C VAL A 17 22.96 -10.71 6.59
N ALA A 18 22.01 -9.80 6.35
CA ALA A 18 20.62 -10.15 6.14
C ALA A 18 20.46 -10.73 4.72
N LEU A 19 20.44 -12.05 4.61
CA LEU A 19 19.94 -12.75 3.43
C LEU A 19 18.43 -12.48 3.33
N PHE A 20 18.05 -11.46 2.57
CA PHE A 20 16.68 -11.31 2.12
C PHE A 20 16.40 -12.41 1.08
N ALA A 21 15.68 -13.44 1.50
CA ALA A 21 15.08 -14.42 0.62
C ALA A 21 14.17 -13.69 -0.39
N GLY A 22 14.56 -13.72 -1.66
CA GLY A 22 13.71 -13.26 -2.75
C GLY A 22 12.42 -14.06 -2.76
N ARG A 23 11.33 -13.47 -2.26
CA ARG A 23 9.99 -13.91 -2.64
C ARG A 23 9.90 -13.67 -4.14
N GLY A 24 9.42 -14.66 -4.92
CA GLY A 24 9.10 -14.43 -6.32
C GLY A 24 8.19 -13.21 -6.43
N LEU A 25 8.74 -12.13 -6.96
CA LEU A 25 8.05 -10.86 -7.12
C LEU A 25 7.20 -10.99 -8.39
N ALA A 26 5.87 -10.97 -8.25
CA ALA A 26 5.05 -10.46 -9.33
C ALA A 26 5.62 -9.09 -9.74
N SER A 27 5.69 -8.81 -11.03
CA SER A 27 6.21 -7.52 -11.46
C SER A 27 5.37 -6.39 -10.86
N ASP A 28 5.95 -5.20 -10.67
CA ASP A 28 5.22 -4.04 -10.14
C ASP A 28 3.92 -3.78 -10.90
N HIS A 29 3.97 -3.93 -12.23
CA HIS A 29 2.80 -3.78 -13.08
C HIS A 29 1.72 -4.85 -12.80
N GLU A 30 2.12 -6.11 -12.67
CA GLU A 30 1.21 -7.23 -12.42
C GLU A 30 0.52 -7.09 -11.06
N ALA A 31 1.24 -6.72 -10.00
CA ALA A 31 0.68 -6.48 -8.68
C ALA A 31 -0.41 -5.39 -8.70
N ILE A 32 -0.16 -4.28 -9.41
CA ILE A 32 -1.11 -3.19 -9.57
C ILE A 32 -2.31 -3.65 -10.42
N GLU A 33 -2.06 -4.35 -11.53
CA GLU A 33 -3.11 -4.79 -12.44
C GLU A 33 -4.07 -5.79 -11.77
N GLU A 34 -3.54 -6.75 -11.01
CA GLU A 34 -4.33 -7.69 -10.23
C GLU A 34 -5.19 -6.98 -9.18
N ALA A 35 -4.62 -6.03 -8.45
CA ALA A 35 -5.37 -5.22 -7.48
C ALA A 35 -6.55 -4.50 -8.15
N MET A 36 -6.31 -3.87 -9.31
CA MET A 36 -7.34 -3.18 -10.06
C MET A 36 -8.42 -4.13 -10.60
N LYS A 37 -8.02 -5.26 -11.20
CA LYS A 37 -8.94 -6.26 -11.75
C LYS A 37 -9.82 -6.89 -10.66
N LYS A 38 -9.23 -7.27 -9.53
CA LYS A 38 -9.92 -8.01 -8.47
C LYS A 38 -10.82 -7.10 -7.64
N PHE A 39 -10.38 -5.89 -7.32
CA PHE A 39 -11.05 -5.06 -6.31
C PHE A 39 -11.73 -3.81 -6.86
N HIS A 40 -11.28 -3.26 -7.99
CA HIS A 40 -11.78 -2.00 -8.56
C HIS A 40 -12.59 -2.17 -9.85
N LYS A 41 -12.53 -3.34 -10.49
CA LYS A 41 -13.34 -3.68 -11.66
C LYS A 41 -14.46 -4.66 -11.27
N ALA A 42 -15.57 -4.56 -12.00
CA ALA A 42 -16.69 -5.48 -11.91
C ALA A 42 -17.46 -5.51 -13.24
N PRO A 43 -18.24 -6.57 -13.50
CA PRO A 43 -19.18 -6.60 -14.62
C PRO A 43 -20.10 -5.38 -14.60
N LYS A 44 -20.49 -4.92 -15.80
CA LYS A 44 -21.41 -3.79 -15.95
C LYS A 44 -22.71 -4.07 -15.19
N GLY A 45 -23.17 -3.08 -14.40
CA GLY A 45 -24.37 -3.20 -13.59
C GLY A 45 -24.15 -3.82 -12.21
N THR A 46 -22.91 -4.15 -11.84
CA THR A 46 -22.55 -4.61 -10.49
C THR A 46 -21.50 -3.71 -9.87
N ASP A 47 -21.53 -3.61 -8.54
CA ASP A 47 -20.52 -2.86 -7.82
C ASP A 47 -19.22 -3.66 -7.64
N PRO A 48 -18.04 -3.04 -7.90
CA PRO A 48 -16.76 -3.62 -7.53
C PRO A 48 -16.62 -3.72 -6.01
N ILE A 49 -15.71 -4.58 -5.56
CA ILE A 49 -15.50 -4.87 -4.13
C ILE A 49 -15.19 -3.60 -3.34
N CYS A 50 -14.37 -2.68 -3.87
CA CYS A 50 -14.09 -1.41 -3.19
C CYS A 50 -15.36 -0.58 -2.93
N LYS A 51 -16.35 -0.58 -3.84
CA LYS A 51 -17.62 0.11 -3.61
C LYS A 51 -18.51 -0.63 -2.63
N LYS A 52 -18.54 -1.97 -2.67
CA LYS A 52 -19.26 -2.78 -1.67
C LYS A 52 -18.74 -2.53 -0.27
N ILE A 53 -17.41 -2.49 -0.11
CA ILE A 53 -16.78 -2.14 1.17
C ILE A 53 -17.20 -0.75 1.62
N ALA A 54 -17.15 0.27 0.76
CA ALA A 54 -17.59 1.63 1.12
C ALA A 54 -19.07 1.72 1.54
N LYS A 55 -19.91 0.76 1.11
CA LYS A 55 -21.31 0.63 1.52
C LYS A 55 -21.53 -0.19 2.80
N GLY A 56 -20.46 -0.75 3.39
CA GLY A 56 -20.55 -1.66 4.53
C GLY A 56 -20.96 -3.09 4.15
N GLU A 57 -20.92 -3.44 2.87
CA GLU A 57 -21.29 -4.76 2.34
C GLU A 57 -20.07 -5.69 2.15
N GLY A 58 -18.89 -5.25 2.59
CA GLY A 58 -17.65 -6.00 2.46
C GLY A 58 -17.55 -7.14 3.47
N THR A 59 -17.07 -8.31 3.02
CA THR A 59 -16.72 -9.41 3.95
C THR A 59 -15.34 -9.20 4.56
N GLU A 60 -15.05 -9.87 5.68
CA GLU A 60 -13.71 -9.85 6.29
C GLU A 60 -12.61 -10.27 5.30
N GLU A 61 -12.86 -11.30 4.48
CA GLU A 61 -11.94 -11.74 3.45
C GLU A 61 -11.70 -10.67 2.38
N GLN A 62 -12.74 -9.92 1.99
CA GLN A 62 -12.62 -8.82 1.05
C GLN A 62 -11.83 -7.64 1.65
N LEU A 63 -12.06 -7.31 2.91
CA LEU A 63 -11.31 -6.28 3.64
C LEU A 63 -9.82 -6.65 3.76
N ALA A 64 -9.51 -7.89 4.15
CA ALA A 64 -8.13 -8.37 4.26
C ALA A 64 -7.45 -8.44 2.89
N GLY A 65 -8.18 -8.93 1.86
CA GLY A 65 -7.69 -9.04 0.51
C GLY A 65 -7.35 -7.69 -0.11
N ILE A 66 -8.21 -6.69 0.05
CA ILE A 66 -7.99 -5.37 -0.53
C ILE A 66 -6.88 -4.60 0.21
N LEU A 67 -6.78 -4.76 1.54
CA LEU A 67 -5.66 -4.22 2.30
C LEU A 67 -4.33 -4.76 1.78
N LYS A 68 -4.21 -6.09 1.63
CA LYS A 68 -3.00 -6.72 1.08
C LYS A 68 -2.68 -6.22 -0.33
N ALA A 69 -3.71 -6.00 -1.16
CA ALA A 69 -3.52 -5.47 -2.51
C ALA A 69 -2.98 -4.03 -2.48
N TYR A 70 -3.49 -3.17 -1.60
CA TYR A 70 -2.98 -1.80 -1.44
C TYR A 70 -1.56 -1.76 -0.86
N GLU A 71 -1.22 -2.64 0.07
CA GLU A 71 0.15 -2.80 0.56
C GLU A 71 1.10 -3.26 -0.56
N GLY A 72 0.64 -4.16 -1.44
CA GLY A 72 1.35 -4.53 -2.66
C GLY A 72 1.58 -3.34 -3.59
N MET A 73 0.53 -2.55 -3.87
CA MET A 73 0.63 -1.34 -4.67
C MET A 73 1.61 -0.31 -4.09
N LEU A 74 1.61 -0.12 -2.77
CA LEU A 74 2.55 0.79 -2.10
C LEU A 74 4.01 0.36 -2.28
N ALA A 75 4.26 -0.95 -2.30
CA ALA A 75 5.60 -1.51 -2.52
C ALA A 75 6.05 -1.47 -3.99
N SER A 76 5.11 -1.33 -4.92
CA SER A 76 5.38 -1.26 -6.36
C SER A 76 5.67 0.16 -6.85
N LYS A 77 6.47 0.28 -7.90
CA LYS A 77 6.62 1.54 -8.63
C LYS A 77 5.35 1.85 -9.44
N PRO A 78 4.88 3.11 -9.46
CA PRO A 78 3.74 3.46 -10.30
C PRO A 78 4.11 3.31 -11.78
N PRO A 79 3.15 2.94 -12.66
CA PRO A 79 3.41 2.81 -14.10
C PRO A 79 3.83 4.12 -14.77
N GLN A 80 3.37 5.26 -14.24
CA GLN A 80 3.72 6.61 -14.66
C GLN A 80 3.45 7.59 -13.51
N GLY A 81 3.86 8.85 -13.64
CA GLY A 81 3.59 9.89 -12.64
C GLY A 81 4.61 9.93 -11.49
N ASP A 82 4.27 10.66 -10.43
CA ASP A 82 5.17 10.92 -9.30
C ASP A 82 5.10 9.83 -8.22
N GLU A 83 6.25 9.26 -7.85
CA GLU A 83 6.33 8.17 -6.87
C GLU A 83 5.90 8.59 -5.46
N ALA A 84 6.15 9.85 -5.05
CA ALA A 84 5.76 10.32 -3.73
C ALA A 84 4.23 10.50 -3.62
N GLU A 85 3.60 11.08 -4.64
CA GLU A 85 2.15 11.19 -4.71
C GLU A 85 1.47 9.82 -4.85
N TRP A 86 2.09 8.85 -5.54
CA TRP A 86 1.64 7.45 -5.54
C TRP A 86 1.59 6.86 -4.13
N LYS A 87 2.72 6.94 -3.41
CA LYS A 87 2.85 6.40 -2.04
C LYS A 87 1.82 7.03 -1.12
N LYS A 88 1.69 8.35 -1.15
CA LYS A 88 0.71 9.10 -0.35
C LYS A 88 -0.73 8.64 -0.59
N LYS A 89 -1.12 8.40 -1.85
CA LYS A 89 -2.46 7.87 -2.17
C LYS A 89 -2.65 6.43 -1.71
N CYS A 90 -1.64 5.57 -1.87
CA CYS A 90 -1.69 4.19 -1.39
C CYS A 90 -1.76 4.11 0.14
N GLU A 91 -1.00 4.93 0.86
CA GLU A 91 -1.04 5.04 2.32
C GLU A 91 -2.41 5.52 2.83
N ALA A 92 -3.04 6.46 2.12
CA ALA A 92 -4.40 6.89 2.44
C ALA A 92 -5.42 5.75 2.29
N LEU A 93 -5.32 4.95 1.23
CA LEU A 93 -6.16 3.76 1.04
C LEU A 93 -5.94 2.71 2.14
N ILE A 94 -4.68 2.45 2.50
CA ILE A 94 -4.30 1.51 3.57
C ILE A 94 -4.83 1.98 4.93
N THR A 95 -4.71 3.27 5.22
CA THR A 95 -5.20 3.84 6.48
C THR A 95 -6.72 3.73 6.55
N ALA A 96 -7.41 4.12 5.48
CA ALA A 96 -8.87 4.09 5.46
C ALA A 96 -9.43 2.66 5.58
N ILE A 97 -8.82 1.66 4.92
CA ILE A 97 -9.30 0.27 5.05
C ILE A 97 -9.00 -0.31 6.44
N LYS A 98 -7.87 0.06 7.07
CA LYS A 98 -7.57 -0.32 8.47
C LYS A 98 -8.58 0.29 9.44
N ASP A 99 -9.02 1.51 9.19
CA ASP A 99 -10.07 2.16 9.97
C ASP A 99 -11.43 1.47 9.81
N VAL A 100 -11.75 1.00 8.61
CA VAL A 100 -12.94 0.16 8.35
C VAL A 100 -12.85 -1.17 9.12
N GLN A 101 -11.69 -1.85 9.07
CA GLN A 101 -11.48 -3.09 9.82
C GLN A 101 -11.57 -2.90 11.34
N ALA A 102 -11.13 -1.74 11.84
CA ALA A 102 -11.23 -1.38 13.25
C ALA A 102 -12.63 -0.91 13.68
N GLY A 103 -13.59 -0.81 12.74
CA GLY A 103 -14.95 -0.37 13.03
C GLY A 103 -15.04 1.07 13.52
N LYS A 104 -14.12 1.95 13.09
CA LYS A 104 -14.14 3.36 13.51
C LYS A 104 -15.36 4.09 12.93
N ASP A 105 -15.94 4.98 13.72
CA ASP A 105 -17.04 5.83 13.27
C ASP A 105 -16.63 6.65 12.03
N GLY A 106 -17.48 6.65 11.00
CA GLY A 106 -17.22 7.36 9.74
C GLY A 106 -16.21 6.69 8.79
N ALA A 107 -15.60 5.57 9.17
CA ALA A 107 -14.55 4.93 8.36
C ALA A 107 -15.03 4.51 6.96
N LEU A 108 -16.27 4.05 6.82
CA LEU A 108 -16.85 3.67 5.52
C LEU A 108 -16.91 4.85 4.54
N ALA A 109 -17.32 6.03 5.03
CA ALA A 109 -17.38 7.25 4.23
C ALA A 109 -15.98 7.73 3.85
N ALA A 110 -15.07 7.78 4.83
CA ALA A 110 -13.66 8.15 4.59
C ALA A 110 -12.98 7.19 3.60
N TYR A 111 -13.27 5.90 3.67
CA TYR A 111 -12.79 4.91 2.70
C TYR A 111 -13.37 5.15 1.30
N GLY A 112 -14.68 5.45 1.20
CA GLY A 112 -15.31 5.82 -0.07
C GLY A 112 -14.67 7.04 -0.72
N GLU A 113 -14.28 8.05 0.07
CA GLU A 113 -13.56 9.24 -0.41
C GLU A 113 -12.12 8.94 -0.85
N ALA A 114 -11.41 8.09 -0.11
CA ALA A 114 -10.07 7.64 -0.46
C ALA A 114 -10.05 6.84 -1.77
N VAL A 115 -11.10 6.05 -2.04
CA VAL A 115 -11.30 5.32 -3.31
C VAL A 115 -11.74 6.30 -4.42
N ASN A 116 -10.78 7.09 -4.91
CA ASN A 116 -10.99 8.06 -5.97
C ASN A 116 -10.38 7.60 -7.30
N CYS A 117 -11.12 6.75 -8.02
CA CYS A 117 -10.65 6.15 -9.28
C CYS A 117 -10.18 7.20 -10.29
N LYS A 118 -10.89 8.33 -10.41
CA LYS A 118 -10.56 9.40 -11.36
C LYS A 118 -9.25 10.10 -10.99
N ALA A 119 -9.11 10.49 -9.72
CA ALA A 119 -7.91 11.19 -9.26
C ALA A 119 -6.66 10.30 -9.32
N CYS A 120 -6.79 9.00 -9.08
CA CYS A 120 -5.66 8.07 -9.21
C CYS A 120 -5.34 7.80 -10.69
N HIS A 121 -6.33 7.42 -11.50
CA HIS A 121 -6.06 7.01 -12.88
C HIS A 121 -5.57 8.15 -13.77
N LYS A 122 -5.96 9.41 -13.49
CA LYS A 122 -5.45 10.57 -14.22
C LYS A 122 -3.91 10.65 -14.18
N ASP A 123 -3.32 10.31 -13.04
CA ASP A 123 -1.90 10.55 -12.79
C ASP A 123 -1.06 9.27 -12.97
N PHE A 124 -1.65 8.08 -12.77
CA PHE A 124 -0.88 6.82 -12.66
C PHE A 124 -1.30 5.71 -13.63
N LYS A 125 -2.42 5.85 -14.36
CA LYS A 125 -2.88 4.82 -15.32
C LYS A 125 -2.38 5.17 -16.73
N PRO A 126 -1.55 4.32 -17.36
CA PRO A 126 -1.16 4.49 -18.75
C PRO A 126 -2.38 4.44 -19.68
N ASP A 127 -2.27 5.16 -20.80
CA ASP A 127 -3.25 5.17 -21.88
C ASP A 127 -3.35 3.82 -22.59
#